data_AF-A0A150A5I3-F1
#
_entry.id   AF-A0A150A5I3-F1
#
_cell.length_a   1.000
_cell.length_b   1.000
_cell.length_c   1.000
_cell.angle_alpha   90.00
_cell.angle_beta   90.00
_cell.angle_gamma   90.00
#
_symmetry.space_group_name_H-M   'P 1'
#
loop_
_entity.id
_entity.type
_entity.pdbx_description
1 polymer ?
#
loop_
_entity_poly.entity_id
_entity_poly.type
_entity_poly.pdbx_seq_one_letter_code
_entity_poly.pdbx_strand_id
1 'polypeptide(L)'
;MPIDDADRGGGRIRRGDGFTEGIGQSPGISVIGRDSEWTATQALSLTVDNLTANPSINGLFSHNDEMVRGIVSGQPGHIPLIGIDGTPLALQRIRDGSQDAAMDQDPYIMGALALRTLIEILDGKQVPKQQLAEPKLITRANVDDPNLWGNKFQP
;
A
#
# COMPACT_ATOMS: atom_id res chain seq x y z
N MET A 1 -22.18 23.17 -7.00
CA MET A 1 -21.27 23.03 -5.84
C MET A 1 -19.96 22.46 -6.40
N PRO A 2 -18.80 23.12 -6.19
CA PRO A 2 -17.55 22.58 -6.72
C PRO A 2 -17.26 21.27 -6.00
N ILE A 3 -17.02 20.21 -6.77
CA ILE A 3 -16.55 18.92 -6.25
C ILE A 3 -15.10 19.15 -5.80
N ASP A 4 -14.85 18.91 -4.53
CA ASP A 4 -13.54 18.99 -3.88
C ASP A 4 -12.58 18.01 -4.55
N ASP A 5 -11.29 18.32 -4.67
CA ASP A 5 -10.30 17.44 -5.31
C ASP A 5 -10.18 16.07 -4.60
N ALA A 6 -10.68 15.98 -3.36
CA ALA A 6 -10.85 14.74 -2.60
C ALA A 6 -11.79 13.70 -3.26
N ASP A 7 -12.68 14.13 -4.17
CA ASP A 7 -13.67 13.27 -4.85
C ASP A 7 -13.21 12.80 -6.25
N ARG A 8 -12.02 13.20 -6.71
CA ARG A 8 -11.57 12.91 -8.09
C ARG A 8 -10.93 11.54 -8.32
N GLY A 9 -10.92 10.64 -7.33
CA GLY A 9 -10.48 9.28 -7.60
C GLY A 9 -10.51 8.33 -6.41
N GLY A 10 -11.03 7.12 -6.66
CA GLY A 10 -10.93 6.02 -5.70
C GLY A 10 -9.47 5.70 -5.33
N GLY A 11 -9.27 4.80 -4.38
CA GLY A 11 -7.93 4.47 -3.84
C GLY A 11 -6.85 4.16 -4.89
N ARG A 12 -7.26 3.73 -6.10
CA ARG A 12 -6.39 3.42 -7.24
C ARG A 12 -5.59 4.64 -7.69
N ILE A 13 -6.30 5.75 -7.86
CA ILE A 13 -5.79 7.01 -8.38
C ILE A 13 -4.89 7.65 -7.33
N ARG A 14 -5.37 7.74 -6.07
CA ARG A 14 -4.60 8.37 -4.99
C ARG A 14 -3.28 7.65 -4.67
N ARG A 15 -3.26 6.31 -4.68
CA ARG A 15 -2.01 5.54 -4.46
C ARG A 15 -1.01 5.74 -5.62
N GLY A 16 -1.50 5.77 -6.86
CA GLY A 16 -0.66 5.97 -8.05
C GLY A 16 -0.12 7.39 -8.19
N ASP A 17 -0.96 8.41 -7.95
CA ASP A 17 -0.57 9.81 -8.02
C ASP A 17 0.45 10.15 -6.93
N GLY A 18 0.19 9.73 -5.68
CA GLY A 18 1.13 9.95 -4.58
C GLY A 18 2.48 9.28 -4.79
N PHE A 19 2.50 8.07 -5.38
CA PHE A 19 3.76 7.43 -5.78
C PHE A 19 4.47 8.21 -6.88
N THR A 20 3.75 8.61 -7.93
CA THR A 20 4.32 9.34 -9.07
C THR A 20 4.91 10.69 -8.64
N GLU A 21 4.21 11.41 -7.75
CA GLU A 21 4.69 12.65 -7.17
C GLU A 21 5.95 12.43 -6.33
N GLY A 22 5.93 11.47 -5.40
CA GLY A 22 7.05 11.19 -4.50
C GLY A 22 8.29 10.72 -5.26
N ILE A 23 8.13 9.77 -6.19
CA ILE A 23 9.25 9.22 -6.96
C ILE A 23 9.82 10.21 -7.98
N GLY A 24 8.99 11.13 -8.49
CA GLY A 24 9.43 12.19 -9.41
C GLY A 24 10.44 13.16 -8.79
N GLN A 25 10.55 13.19 -7.46
CA GLN A 25 11.56 13.97 -6.74
C GLN A 25 12.92 13.25 -6.66
N SER A 26 12.99 11.97 -7.02
CA SER A 26 14.21 11.17 -6.99
C SER A 26 14.91 11.21 -8.35
N PRO A 27 16.15 11.72 -8.45
CA PRO A 27 16.87 11.76 -9.72
C PRO A 27 17.22 10.35 -10.20
N GLY A 28 17.10 10.12 -11.51
CA GLY A 28 17.52 8.86 -12.14
C GLY A 28 16.53 7.71 -12.06
N ILE A 29 15.31 7.93 -11.54
CA ILE A 29 14.24 6.93 -11.54
C ILE A 29 13.25 7.23 -12.68
N SER A 30 12.89 6.21 -13.44
CA SER A 30 11.84 6.26 -14.46
C SER A 30 10.77 5.22 -14.13
N VAL A 31 9.50 5.63 -14.23
CA VAL A 31 8.36 4.77 -13.87
C VAL A 31 7.72 4.19 -15.13
N ILE A 32 7.55 2.87 -15.15
CA ILE A 32 6.73 2.16 -16.14
C ILE A 32 5.45 1.71 -15.43
N GLY A 33 4.42 2.56 -15.43
CA GLY A 33 3.13 2.26 -14.79
C GLY A 33 2.19 1.48 -15.71
N ARG A 34 1.50 0.47 -15.18
CA ARG A 34 0.41 -0.26 -15.85
C ARG A 34 -0.72 -0.53 -14.87
N ASP A 35 -1.97 -0.47 -15.34
CA ASP A 35 -3.14 -0.86 -14.54
C ASP A 35 -3.27 -2.39 -14.53
N SER A 36 -3.46 -2.98 -13.35
CA SER A 36 -3.70 -4.40 -13.14
C SER A 36 -5.13 -4.70 -12.67
N GLU A 37 -6.01 -3.69 -12.65
CA GLU A 37 -7.42 -3.80 -12.26
C GLU A 37 -7.62 -4.43 -10.88
N TRP A 38 -6.69 -4.19 -9.96
CA TRP A 38 -6.68 -4.75 -8.60
C TRP A 38 -6.55 -6.27 -8.51
N THR A 39 -6.17 -6.95 -9.59
CA THR A 39 -6.08 -8.41 -9.60
C THR A 39 -4.65 -8.92 -9.53
N ALA A 40 -4.43 -9.90 -8.65
CA ALA A 40 -3.18 -10.65 -8.52
C ALA A 40 -2.69 -11.25 -9.86
N THR A 41 -3.61 -11.87 -10.62
CA THR A 41 -3.27 -12.52 -11.89
C THR A 41 -2.76 -11.53 -12.94
N GLN A 42 -3.42 -10.38 -13.10
CA GLN A 42 -2.95 -9.38 -14.06
C GLN A 42 -1.66 -8.72 -13.58
N ALA A 43 -1.52 -8.43 -12.27
CA ALA A 43 -0.29 -7.89 -11.71
C ALA A 43 0.91 -8.81 -11.97
N LEU A 44 0.74 -10.13 -11.83
CA LEU A 44 1.77 -11.11 -12.17
C LEU A 44 2.12 -11.08 -13.66
N SER A 45 1.12 -11.16 -14.54
CA SER A 45 1.35 -11.13 -16.00
C SER A 45 2.12 -9.89 -16.42
N LEU A 46 1.67 -8.71 -15.96
CA LEU A 46 2.32 -7.45 -16.27
C LEU A 46 3.75 -7.38 -15.73
N THR A 47 3.99 -7.89 -14.52
CA THR A 47 5.34 -7.92 -13.93
C THR A 47 6.27 -8.79 -14.75
N VAL A 48 5.86 -10.01 -15.11
CA VAL A 48 6.65 -10.93 -15.94
C VAL A 48 6.96 -10.31 -17.30
N ASP A 49 5.94 -9.76 -17.97
CA ASP A 49 6.10 -9.14 -19.28
C ASP A 49 7.07 -7.95 -19.24
N ASN A 50 6.95 -7.08 -18.22
CA ASN A 50 7.80 -5.90 -18.10
C ASN A 50 9.24 -6.25 -17.71
N LEU A 51 9.45 -7.19 -16.80
CA LEU A 51 10.81 -7.64 -16.43
C LEU A 51 11.51 -8.33 -17.60
N THR A 52 10.76 -9.09 -18.41
CA THR A 52 11.28 -9.73 -19.62
C THR A 52 11.65 -8.69 -20.68
N ALA A 53 10.79 -7.69 -20.90
CA ALA A 53 11.02 -6.64 -21.89
C ALA A 53 12.05 -5.59 -21.44
N ASN A 54 12.21 -5.37 -20.13
CA ASN A 54 13.02 -4.31 -19.56
C ASN A 54 13.86 -4.87 -18.40
N PRO A 55 14.98 -5.56 -18.68
CA PRO A 55 15.83 -6.16 -17.65
C PRO A 55 16.53 -5.14 -16.74
N SER A 56 16.42 -3.84 -17.04
CA SER A 56 16.93 -2.75 -16.21
C SER A 56 16.00 -2.36 -15.05
N ILE A 57 14.76 -2.87 -15.02
CA ILE A 57 13.84 -2.66 -13.89
C ILE A 57 14.49 -3.21 -12.62
N ASN A 58 14.57 -2.35 -11.61
CA ASN A 58 15.27 -2.62 -10.35
C ASN A 58 14.41 -2.33 -9.12
N GLY A 59 13.09 -2.21 -9.29
CA GLY A 59 12.15 -2.05 -8.21
C GLY A 59 10.70 -2.19 -8.68
N LEU A 60 9.83 -2.61 -7.77
CA LEU A 60 8.40 -2.80 -7.97
C LEU A 60 7.62 -2.10 -6.86
N PHE A 61 6.56 -1.40 -7.26
CA PHE A 61 5.58 -0.82 -6.35
C PHE A 61 4.19 -1.35 -6.71
N SER A 62 3.52 -1.95 -5.73
CA SER A 62 2.16 -2.45 -5.87
C SER A 62 1.22 -1.56 -5.09
N HIS A 63 0.10 -1.20 -5.72
CA HIS A 63 -0.90 -0.38 -5.03
C HIS A 63 -1.56 -1.12 -3.88
N ASN A 64 -1.46 -2.44 -3.72
CA ASN A 64 -1.85 -3.14 -2.49
C ASN A 64 -1.04 -4.43 -2.28
N ASP A 65 -1.09 -4.98 -1.07
CA ASP A 65 -0.41 -6.23 -0.71
C ASP A 65 -1.04 -7.46 -1.40
N GLU A 66 -2.33 -7.36 -1.72
CA GLU A 66 -3.10 -8.44 -2.32
C GLU A 66 -2.64 -8.76 -3.74
N MET A 67 -2.26 -7.74 -4.53
CA MET A 67 -1.70 -7.89 -5.88
C MET A 67 -0.27 -8.38 -5.88
N VAL A 68 0.44 -8.29 -4.75
CA VAL A 68 1.74 -8.95 -4.58
C VAL A 68 1.59 -10.48 -4.57
N ARG A 69 0.38 -11.02 -4.31
CA ARG A 69 0.12 -12.46 -4.56
C ARG A 69 0.28 -12.77 -6.03
N GLY A 70 1.29 -13.57 -6.34
CA GLY A 70 1.65 -13.95 -7.70
C GLY A 70 3.06 -13.48 -8.05
N ILE A 71 3.48 -12.31 -7.56
CA ILE A 71 4.84 -11.80 -7.72
C ILE A 71 5.72 -12.50 -6.68
N VAL A 72 6.29 -13.64 -7.05
CA VAL A 72 7.22 -14.38 -6.18
C VAL A 72 8.57 -13.69 -6.23
N SER A 73 9.03 -13.19 -5.08
CA SER A 73 10.33 -12.56 -4.91
C SER A 73 11.14 -13.32 -3.84
N GLY A 74 12.44 -13.03 -3.69
CA GLY A 74 13.36 -13.81 -2.84
C GLY A 74 14.21 -14.88 -3.56
N GLN A 75 14.28 -14.82 -4.88
CA GLN A 75 15.18 -15.64 -5.71
C GLN A 75 16.43 -14.85 -6.15
N PRO A 76 17.50 -15.49 -6.66
CA PRO A 76 18.61 -14.77 -7.28
C PRO A 76 18.10 -13.76 -8.32
N GLY A 77 18.48 -12.50 -8.18
CA GLY A 77 17.91 -11.40 -8.99
C GLY A 77 16.68 -10.70 -8.38
N HIS A 78 16.40 -10.91 -7.09
CA HIS A 78 15.39 -10.15 -6.34
C HIS A 78 15.58 -8.64 -6.51
N ILE A 79 14.47 -7.94 -6.75
CA ILE A 79 14.39 -6.48 -6.78
C ILE A 79 13.41 -6.00 -5.70
N PRO A 80 13.66 -4.85 -5.06
CA PRO A 80 12.80 -4.31 -4.03
C PRO A 80 11.32 -4.28 -4.44
N LEU A 81 10.47 -4.85 -3.59
CA LEU A 81 9.02 -4.91 -3.77
C LEU A 81 8.30 -4.26 -2.59
N ILE A 82 7.62 -3.15 -2.88
CA ILE A 82 6.92 -2.32 -1.89
C ILE A 82 5.40 -2.38 -2.14
N GLY A 83 4.65 -2.74 -1.10
CA GLY A 83 3.19 -2.82 -1.11
C GLY A 83 2.50 -1.74 -0.27
N ILE A 84 1.18 -1.84 -0.18
CA ILE A 84 0.32 -1.00 0.67
C ILE A 84 -0.72 -1.91 1.32
N ASP A 85 -1.05 -1.64 2.58
CA ASP A 85 -2.15 -2.13 3.43
C ASP A 85 -1.59 -2.62 4.79
N GLY A 86 -0.45 -3.32 4.79
CA GLY A 86 0.13 -3.90 6.01
C GLY A 86 -0.61 -5.16 6.48
N THR A 87 -1.15 -5.93 5.53
CA THR A 87 -1.93 -7.15 5.80
C THR A 87 -1.11 -8.21 6.54
N PRO A 88 -1.75 -9.14 7.29
CA PRO A 88 -1.04 -10.28 7.90
C PRO A 88 -0.16 -11.05 6.89
N LEU A 89 -0.63 -11.19 5.65
CA LEU A 89 0.12 -11.82 4.56
C LEU A 89 1.36 -11.00 4.16
N ALA A 90 1.25 -9.67 4.06
CA ALA A 90 2.41 -8.82 3.80
C ALA A 90 3.43 -8.90 4.93
N LEU A 91 2.99 -8.93 6.19
CA LEU A 91 3.90 -9.10 7.33
C LEU A 91 4.63 -10.44 7.27
N GLN A 92 3.93 -11.52 6.91
CA GLN A 92 4.57 -12.82 6.67
C GLN A 92 5.64 -12.74 5.59
N ARG A 93 5.34 -12.08 4.45
CA ARG A 93 6.29 -11.92 3.34
C ARG A 93 7.49 -11.05 3.69
N ILE A 94 7.28 -10.02 4.51
CA ILE A 94 8.37 -9.18 4.99
C ILE A 94 9.30 -9.98 5.92
N ARG A 95 8.76 -10.92 6.70
CA ARG A 95 9.58 -11.83 7.53
C ARG A 95 10.37 -12.81 6.68
N ASP A 96 9.73 -13.43 5.69
CA ASP A 96 10.38 -14.43 4.82
C ASP A 96 11.30 -13.82 3.75
N GLY A 97 11.17 -12.51 3.50
CA GLY A 97 11.99 -11.75 2.54
C GLY A 97 11.43 -11.71 1.12
N SER A 98 10.20 -12.16 0.89
CA SER A 98 9.51 -12.09 -0.41
C SER A 98 8.72 -10.79 -0.63
N GLN A 99 8.78 -9.84 0.31
CA GLN A 99 8.33 -8.46 0.16
C GLN A 99 9.23 -7.58 1.04
N ASP A 100 9.69 -6.43 0.55
CA ASP A 100 10.67 -5.63 1.27
C ASP A 100 10.02 -4.66 2.26
N ALA A 101 8.85 -4.12 1.90
CA ALA A 101 8.09 -3.23 2.76
C ALA A 101 6.59 -3.18 2.40
N ALA A 102 5.81 -2.64 3.33
CA ALA A 102 4.42 -2.25 3.10
C ALA A 102 4.13 -0.92 3.81
N MET A 103 3.43 0.00 3.16
CA MET A 103 2.83 1.14 3.86
C MET A 103 1.48 0.71 4.44
N ASP A 104 1.31 0.79 5.75
CA ASP A 104 0.08 0.27 6.36
C ASP A 104 -1.16 1.15 6.11
N GLN A 105 -2.32 0.51 6.23
CA GLN A 105 -3.59 1.17 6.49
C GLN A 105 -4.15 0.50 7.73
N ASP A 106 -4.24 1.20 8.87
CA ASP A 106 -4.73 0.59 10.11
C ASP A 106 -6.28 0.61 10.16
N PRO A 107 -6.99 -0.49 9.80
CA PRO A 107 -8.44 -0.53 9.83
C PRO A 107 -9.01 -0.40 11.24
N TYR A 108 -8.23 -0.77 12.27
CA TYR A 108 -8.68 -0.69 13.65
C TYR A 108 -8.77 0.76 14.10
N ILE A 109 -7.72 1.55 13.83
CA ILE A 109 -7.72 2.98 14.12
C ILE A 109 -8.77 3.70 13.28
N MET A 110 -8.90 3.37 11.99
CA MET A 110 -9.92 3.96 11.12
C MET A 110 -11.34 3.66 11.63
N GLY A 111 -11.63 2.42 12.04
CA GLY A 111 -12.92 2.04 12.61
C GLY A 111 -13.21 2.71 13.96
N ALA A 112 -12.23 2.75 14.85
CA ALA A 112 -12.37 3.42 16.15
C ALA A 112 -12.60 4.94 15.99
N LEU A 113 -11.89 5.56 15.05
CA LEU A 113 -12.05 6.98 14.70
C LEU A 113 -13.44 7.27 14.13
N ALA A 114 -13.94 6.42 13.25
CA ALA A 114 -15.28 6.54 12.69
C ALA A 114 -16.36 6.46 13.77
N LEU A 115 -16.28 5.48 14.68
CA LEU A 115 -17.25 5.34 15.76
C LEU A 115 -17.18 6.51 16.75
N ARG A 116 -15.98 6.97 17.11
CA ARG A 116 -15.80 8.14 17.97
C ARG A 116 -16.42 9.39 17.33
N THR A 117 -16.15 9.61 16.05
CA THR A 117 -16.67 10.75 15.29
C THR A 117 -18.20 10.72 15.26
N LEU A 118 -18.81 9.55 15.06
CA LEU A 118 -20.26 9.40 15.10
C LEU A 118 -20.84 9.80 16.46
N ILE A 119 -20.24 9.35 17.57
CA ILE A 119 -20.68 9.71 18.92
C ILE A 119 -20.57 11.22 19.13
N GLU A 120 -19.47 11.84 18.72
CA GLU A 120 -19.27 13.29 18.86
C GLU A 120 -20.30 14.10 18.08
N ILE A 121 -20.68 13.65 16.88
CA ILE A 121 -21.76 14.27 16.09
C ILE A 121 -23.11 14.14 16.82
N LEU A 122 -23.41 12.96 17.38
CA LEU A 122 -24.64 12.74 18.14
C LEU A 122 -24.71 13.60 19.40
N ASP A 123 -23.56 13.94 19.99
CA ASP A 123 -23.42 14.89 21.10
C ASP A 123 -23.48 16.37 20.65
N GLY A 124 -23.72 16.64 19.37
CA GLY A 124 -23.81 17.99 18.81
C GLY A 124 -22.47 18.71 18.62
N LYS A 125 -21.34 17.98 18.69
CA LYS A 125 -20.01 18.57 18.45
C LYS A 125 -19.75 18.74 16.96
N GLN A 126 -18.93 19.74 16.64
CA GLN A 126 -18.35 19.87 15.30
C GLN A 126 -17.08 19.02 15.22
N VAL A 127 -16.96 18.27 14.13
CA VAL A 127 -15.81 17.38 13.87
C VAL A 127 -15.19 17.74 12.52
N PRO A 128 -13.88 17.50 12.33
CA PRO A 128 -13.25 17.71 11.03
C PRO A 128 -13.87 16.82 9.95
N LYS A 129 -14.04 17.36 8.73
CA LYS A 129 -14.54 16.60 7.58
C LYS A 129 -13.61 15.49 7.14
N GLN A 130 -12.30 15.70 7.31
CA GLN A 130 -11.26 14.73 7.01
C GLN A 130 -10.48 14.46 8.28
N GLN A 131 -10.37 13.17 8.62
CA GLN A 131 -9.54 12.70 9.72
C GLN A 131 -8.76 11.51 9.18
N LEU A 132 -7.43 11.67 9.09
CA LEU A 132 -6.54 10.69 8.49
C LEU A 132 -5.86 9.88 9.59
N ALA A 133 -5.84 8.56 9.43
CA ALA A 133 -4.93 7.73 10.20
C ALA A 133 -3.51 7.93 9.66
N GLU A 134 -2.53 8.08 10.55
CA GLU A 134 -1.14 8.19 10.17
C GLU A 134 -0.62 6.82 9.70
N PRO A 135 -0.17 6.68 8.45
CA PRO A 135 0.33 5.42 7.94
C PRO A 135 1.77 5.18 8.42
N LYS A 136 2.13 3.91 8.58
CA LYS A 136 3.44 3.45 9.02
C LYS A 136 4.11 2.63 7.93
N LEU A 137 5.37 2.95 7.65
CA LEU A 137 6.21 2.10 6.83
C LEU A 137 6.61 0.86 7.63
N ILE A 138 6.21 -0.30 7.15
CA ILE A 138 6.58 -1.59 7.71
C ILE A 138 7.71 -2.18 6.88
N THR A 139 8.79 -2.56 7.55
CA THR A 139 9.96 -3.22 6.98
C THR A 139 10.37 -4.37 7.90
N ARG A 140 11.41 -5.12 7.52
CA ARG A 140 11.99 -6.15 8.40
C ARG A 140 12.39 -5.63 9.78
N ALA A 141 12.68 -4.34 9.93
CA ALA A 141 13.09 -3.74 11.20
C ALA A 141 11.95 -3.64 12.23
N ASN A 142 10.69 -3.57 11.80
CA ASN A 142 9.53 -3.36 12.68
C ASN A 142 8.36 -4.33 12.40
N VAL A 143 8.51 -5.30 11.49
CA VAL A 143 7.46 -6.25 11.10
C VAL A 143 6.87 -7.05 12.26
N ASP A 144 7.64 -7.22 13.35
CA ASP A 144 7.21 -7.94 14.55
C ASP A 144 6.63 -7.05 15.66
N ASP A 145 6.43 -5.75 15.39
CA ASP A 145 5.75 -4.87 16.35
C ASP A 145 4.31 -5.38 16.59
N PRO A 146 3.95 -5.78 17.83
CA PRO A 146 2.63 -6.31 18.15
C PRO A 146 1.52 -5.26 17.99
N ASN A 147 1.86 -3.98 17.85
CA ASN A 147 0.89 -2.92 17.63
C ASN A 147 0.45 -2.78 16.17
N LEU A 148 1.17 -3.39 15.22
CA LEU A 148 0.74 -3.45 13.82
C LEU A 148 -0.55 -4.24 13.72
N TRP A 149 -1.55 -3.68 13.03
CA TRP A 149 -2.87 -4.29 12.94
C TRP A 149 -2.81 -5.72 12.35
N GLY A 150 -1.92 -5.96 11.38
CA GLY A 150 -1.70 -7.27 10.79
C GLY A 150 -1.13 -8.32 11.75
N ASN A 151 -0.55 -7.90 12.90
CA ASN A 151 -0.09 -8.80 13.97
C ASN A 151 -1.15 -9.02 15.05
N LYS A 152 -2.16 -8.15 15.16
CA LYS A 152 -3.22 -8.27 16.18
C LYS A 152 -4.26 -9.35 15.84
N PHE A 153 -4.41 -9.67 14.57
CA PHE A 153 -5.44 -10.58 14.07
C PHE A 153 -4.78 -11.71 13.29
N GLN A 154 -4.17 -12.64 14.01
CA GLN A 154 -3.80 -13.94 13.45
C GLN A 154 -4.98 -14.90 13.64
N PRO A 155 -5.33 -15.72 12.62
CA PRO A 155 -6.35 -16.77 12.77
C PRO A 155 -5.94 -17.82 13.81
#